data_AF-A0AA40EE75-F1
#
_entry.id   AF-A0AA40EE75-F1
#
_cell.length_a   1.000
_cell.length_b   1.000
_cell.length_c   1.000
_cell.angle_alpha   90.00
_cell.angle_beta   90.00
_cell.angle_gamma   90.00
#
_symmetry.space_group_name_H-M   'P 1'
#
loop_
_entity.id
_entity.type
_entity.pdbx_description
1 polymer ?
#
loop_
_entity_poly.entity_id
_entity_poly.type
_entity_poly.pdbx_seq_one_letter_code
_entity_poly.pdbx_strand_id
1 'polypeptide(L)'
;MRAWVADHDIDDPENTQITYNFVNASNTIAGIIQTESPYYQATEATQSPGSFNTSSPYTGDPVFPDSSCKGTDLLCNIGWAAMMQSTTNVTIAGAGLYSWFDNYNEACVDTQNFQERMVYDDGNSGGFFLWNLVTIGSVEMISGPDTAITAKPNTQTSGHPFWSALAGYLDGANPVLLSCTDDDTSAACMTSSECDLTKSYATMADLNTASASFPNQCMNYYAIDTLGRVLNDTMADYSHVNNGYDEVFGHYQSYTKEMIPSMIQDYMAPSTSSNVQGGPGSQFFDCTVVGYDYKNVNEPQAASNINVPNPKDTISKSLPALNTLQNTILARQLDLYYGIWNGSLVDLI
;
A
#
# COMPACT_ATOMS: atom_id res chain seq x y z
N MET A 1 -0.52 -14.76 21.94
CA MET A 1 -0.73 -15.09 20.51
C MET A 1 -0.05 -16.41 20.23
N ARG A 2 -0.79 -17.40 19.74
CA ARG A 2 -0.22 -18.61 19.16
C ARG A 2 -0.57 -18.59 17.68
N ALA A 3 0.44 -18.72 16.83
CA ALA A 3 0.27 -18.90 15.40
C ALA A 3 0.43 -20.39 15.11
N TRP A 4 -0.54 -20.97 14.41
CA TRP A 4 -0.46 -22.32 13.86
C TRP A 4 -0.34 -22.25 12.34
N VAL A 5 0.26 -23.30 11.78
CA VAL A 5 0.85 -23.35 10.43
C VAL A 5 -0.14 -22.94 9.34
N ALA A 6 0.36 -22.23 8.32
CA ALA A 6 -0.36 -21.89 7.10
C ALA A 6 -0.10 -22.93 5.99
N ASP A 7 -1.12 -23.72 5.69
CA ASP A 7 -1.65 -24.17 4.37
C ASP A 7 -0.82 -24.07 3.08
N HIS A 8 0.39 -24.64 2.98
CA HIS A 8 0.78 -25.22 1.68
C HIS A 8 1.83 -26.33 1.78
N ASP A 9 2.55 -26.41 2.90
CA ASP A 9 3.64 -27.39 3.03
C ASP A 9 3.23 -28.68 3.76
N ILE A 10 2.12 -28.70 4.53
CA ILE A 10 1.66 -29.87 5.30
C ILE A 10 0.12 -29.92 5.39
N ASP A 11 -0.51 -30.51 4.37
CA ASP A 11 -1.92 -30.95 4.42
C ASP A 11 -2.03 -32.28 5.19
N ASP A 12 -1.97 -32.19 6.52
CA ASP A 12 -2.03 -33.37 7.38
C ASP A 12 -3.33 -33.37 8.21
N PRO A 13 -4.25 -34.34 7.99
CA PRO A 13 -5.48 -34.47 8.77
C PRO A 13 -5.23 -34.77 10.27
N GLU A 14 -4.00 -35.09 10.67
CA GLU A 14 -3.60 -35.16 12.09
C GLU A 14 -3.38 -33.77 12.72
N ASN A 15 -3.46 -32.67 11.97
CA ASN A 15 -3.37 -31.29 12.46
C ASN A 15 -4.70 -30.54 12.32
N THR A 16 -5.27 -30.07 13.42
CA THR A 16 -6.44 -29.16 13.40
C THR A 16 -5.92 -27.73 13.44
N GLN A 17 -6.13 -26.97 12.37
CA GLN A 17 -5.50 -25.67 12.18
C GLN A 17 -6.46 -24.54 12.60
N ILE A 18 -6.09 -23.81 13.66
CA ILE A 18 -6.62 -22.48 13.99
C ILE A 18 -5.48 -21.53 13.74
N THR A 19 -5.59 -20.60 12.80
CA THR A 19 -4.39 -19.87 12.39
C THR A 19 -3.94 -18.87 13.45
N TYR A 20 -4.87 -18.11 14.04
CA TYR A 20 -4.57 -17.15 15.11
C TYR A 20 -5.51 -17.26 16.29
N ASN A 21 -4.97 -17.54 17.48
CA ASN A 21 -5.73 -17.50 18.73
C ASN A 21 -5.17 -16.45 19.70
N PHE A 22 -5.99 -15.44 20.02
CA PHE A 22 -5.73 -14.36 20.96
C PHE A 22 -6.51 -14.59 22.26
N VAL A 23 -5.89 -15.34 23.17
CA VAL A 23 -6.45 -15.63 24.50
C VAL A 23 -5.81 -14.72 25.54
N ASN A 24 -6.61 -13.93 26.26
CA ASN A 24 -6.14 -12.97 27.26
C ASN A 24 -5.00 -12.06 26.74
N ALA A 25 -5.03 -11.76 25.45
CA ALA A 25 -4.03 -10.93 24.80
C ALA A 25 -4.27 -9.47 25.18
N SER A 26 -3.19 -8.70 25.38
CA SER A 26 -3.31 -7.27 25.66
C SER A 26 -2.29 -6.43 24.90
N ASN A 27 -2.67 -5.20 24.52
CA ASN A 27 -1.80 -4.22 23.86
C ASN A 27 -1.07 -4.81 22.64
N THR A 28 -1.82 -5.47 21.77
CA THR A 28 -1.27 -6.21 20.64
C THR A 28 -1.75 -5.58 19.33
N ILE A 29 -0.82 -5.39 18.39
CA ILE A 29 -1.16 -5.05 17.00
C ILE A 29 -0.75 -6.21 16.09
N ALA A 30 -1.63 -6.59 15.18
CA ALA A 30 -1.37 -7.54 14.10
C ALA A 30 -1.81 -6.90 12.78
N GLY A 31 -1.16 -7.22 11.66
CA GLY A 31 -1.55 -6.70 10.36
C GLY A 31 -0.43 -6.77 9.32
N ILE A 32 -0.69 -7.03 8.04
CA ILE A 32 -1.93 -7.64 7.54
C ILE A 32 -1.83 -9.14 7.85
N ILE A 33 -2.82 -9.70 8.55
CA ILE A 33 -2.86 -11.16 8.77
C ILE A 33 -3.52 -11.83 7.56
N GLN A 34 -3.02 -13.01 7.18
CA GLN A 34 -3.61 -13.81 6.11
C GLN A 34 -3.77 -15.26 6.60
N THR A 35 -4.88 -15.89 6.25
CA THR A 35 -5.17 -17.28 6.60
C THR A 35 -5.93 -17.99 5.48
N GLU A 36 -5.77 -19.29 5.39
CA GLU A 36 -6.59 -20.18 4.57
C GLU A 36 -7.05 -21.39 5.38
N SER A 37 -8.30 -21.80 5.20
CA SER A 37 -8.83 -23.02 5.82
C SER A 37 -8.31 -24.26 5.09
N PRO A 38 -7.93 -25.35 5.80
CA PRO A 38 -7.32 -26.51 5.15
C PRO A 38 -8.23 -27.16 4.12
N TYR A 39 -7.69 -27.45 2.95
CA TYR A 39 -8.48 -27.81 1.76
C TYR A 39 -9.22 -29.15 1.89
N TYR A 40 -8.74 -30.04 2.77
CA TYR A 40 -9.32 -31.36 3.02
C TYR A 40 -10.51 -31.37 4.00
N GLN A 41 -10.86 -30.25 4.64
CA GLN A 41 -11.97 -30.16 5.60
C GLN A 41 -13.35 -30.25 4.91
N ALA A 42 -14.42 -30.22 5.70
CA ALA A 42 -15.84 -30.36 5.27
C ALA A 42 -16.34 -31.80 4.99
N THR A 43 -15.72 -32.82 5.58
CA THR A 43 -16.30 -34.19 5.69
C THR A 43 -16.37 -34.66 7.14
N GLU A 44 -17.23 -35.64 7.46
CA GLU A 44 -17.30 -36.21 8.82
C GLU A 44 -15.96 -36.75 9.35
N ALA A 45 -15.10 -37.23 8.44
CA ALA A 45 -13.79 -37.80 8.78
C ALA A 45 -12.69 -36.73 8.93
N THR A 46 -12.89 -35.53 8.38
CA THR A 46 -11.87 -34.47 8.30
C THR A 46 -12.26 -33.17 8.98
N GLN A 47 -13.48 -33.08 9.52
CA GLN A 47 -13.96 -31.94 10.28
C GLN A 47 -13.20 -31.76 11.60
N SER A 48 -13.08 -30.51 12.05
CA SER A 48 -12.57 -30.17 13.37
C SER A 48 -13.44 -30.80 14.48
N PRO A 49 -12.86 -31.25 15.60
CA PRO A 49 -11.47 -31.10 16.01
C PRO A 49 -10.56 -32.25 15.53
N GLY A 50 -11.02 -33.12 14.62
CA GLY A 50 -10.26 -34.28 14.12
C GLY A 50 -9.71 -35.16 15.25
N SER A 51 -8.42 -35.50 15.16
CA SER A 51 -7.69 -36.30 16.15
C SER A 51 -7.54 -35.64 17.53
N PHE A 52 -7.93 -34.38 17.69
CA PHE A 52 -7.87 -33.64 18.97
C PHE A 52 -9.17 -33.72 19.79
N ASN A 53 -10.07 -34.67 19.46
CA ASN A 53 -11.39 -34.83 20.09
C ASN A 53 -11.37 -35.22 21.58
N THR A 54 -10.24 -35.66 22.16
CA THR A 54 -10.21 -36.24 23.52
C THR A 54 -9.83 -35.29 24.65
N SER A 55 -9.41 -34.05 24.38
CA SER A 55 -9.27 -32.96 25.36
C SER A 55 -8.50 -31.82 24.70
N SER A 56 -9.07 -30.60 24.73
CA SER A 56 -8.30 -29.39 24.44
C SER A 56 -7.16 -29.29 25.46
N PRO A 57 -5.88 -29.42 25.03
CA PRO A 57 -4.76 -29.37 25.97
C PRO A 57 -4.51 -27.95 26.50
N TYR A 58 -5.10 -26.92 25.88
CA TYR A 58 -4.83 -25.53 26.22
C TYR A 58 -6.09 -24.68 26.38
N THR A 59 -6.07 -23.84 27.41
CA THR A 59 -7.11 -22.83 27.61
C THR A 59 -7.28 -21.98 26.34
N GLY A 60 -8.51 -21.94 25.85
CA GLY A 60 -8.91 -21.14 24.70
C GLY A 60 -8.93 -21.90 23.37
N ASP A 61 -8.59 -23.19 23.33
CA ASP A 61 -8.84 -23.93 22.08
C ASP A 61 -10.36 -23.97 21.80
N PRO A 62 -10.77 -23.86 20.52
CA PRO A 62 -12.16 -23.95 20.14
C PRO A 62 -12.71 -25.34 20.43
N VAL A 63 -14.01 -25.35 20.72
CA VAL A 63 -14.79 -26.57 20.89
C VAL A 63 -15.54 -26.82 19.58
N PHE A 64 -15.47 -28.05 19.09
CA PHE A 64 -16.25 -28.50 17.94
C PHE A 64 -16.87 -29.87 18.26
N PRO A 65 -18.13 -30.13 17.89
CA PRO A 65 -19.12 -29.14 17.45
C PRO A 65 -19.48 -28.18 18.61
N ASP A 66 -19.83 -26.95 18.27
CA ASP A 66 -20.37 -25.98 19.22
C ASP A 66 -21.80 -25.55 18.85
N SER A 67 -22.58 -25.17 19.85
CA SER A 67 -23.99 -24.82 19.69
C SER A 67 -24.24 -23.39 19.17
N SER A 68 -23.21 -22.58 18.98
CA SER A 68 -23.35 -21.20 18.48
C SER A 68 -23.44 -21.15 16.95
N CYS A 69 -23.01 -22.20 16.26
CA CYS A 69 -23.12 -22.29 14.82
C CYS A 69 -24.53 -22.63 14.36
N LYS A 70 -25.03 -21.94 13.33
CA LYS A 70 -26.38 -22.14 12.76
C LYS A 70 -26.38 -22.92 11.44
N GLY A 71 -25.21 -23.17 10.87
CA GLY A 71 -25.01 -23.98 9.67
C GLY A 71 -25.10 -25.49 9.92
N THR A 72 -24.73 -26.28 8.92
CA THR A 72 -24.56 -27.73 9.09
C THR A 72 -23.23 -28.03 9.78
N ASP A 73 -23.12 -29.19 10.43
CA ASP A 73 -21.88 -29.62 11.08
C ASP A 73 -20.65 -29.50 10.16
N LEU A 74 -20.79 -29.82 8.87
CA LEU A 74 -19.69 -29.74 7.90
C LEU A 74 -19.24 -28.31 7.59
N LEU A 75 -20.14 -27.32 7.64
CA LEU A 75 -19.80 -25.89 7.48
C LEU A 75 -19.29 -25.27 8.77
N CYS A 76 -19.74 -25.81 9.91
CA CYS A 76 -19.49 -25.30 11.25
C CYS A 76 -18.19 -25.80 11.86
N ASN A 77 -17.82 -27.05 11.57
CA ASN A 77 -16.69 -27.75 12.15
C ASN A 77 -15.43 -27.57 11.28
N ILE A 78 -15.13 -26.32 10.97
CA ILE A 78 -13.96 -25.87 10.21
C ILE A 78 -13.14 -24.95 11.13
N GLY A 79 -11.82 -25.01 11.01
CA GLY A 79 -10.92 -24.21 11.85
C GLY A 79 -11.19 -22.70 11.72
N TRP A 80 -11.17 -21.99 12.85
CA TRP A 80 -11.27 -20.53 12.85
C TRP A 80 -10.00 -19.89 12.27
N ALA A 81 -10.16 -18.85 11.45
CA ALA A 81 -9.03 -18.06 10.98
C ALA A 81 -8.42 -17.22 12.10
N ALA A 82 -9.28 -16.56 12.88
CA ALA A 82 -8.89 -15.80 14.05
C ALA A 82 -9.90 -15.97 15.18
N MET A 83 -9.42 -16.07 16.41
CA MET A 83 -10.25 -16.09 17.62
C MET A 83 -9.81 -15.03 18.61
N MET A 84 -10.76 -14.23 19.08
CA MET A 84 -10.61 -13.22 20.11
C MET A 84 -11.31 -13.71 21.38
N GLN A 85 -10.53 -13.95 22.43
CA GLN A 85 -11.04 -14.47 23.69
C GLN A 85 -10.53 -13.62 24.85
N SER A 86 -11.43 -12.82 25.43
CA SER A 86 -11.17 -11.99 26.60
C SER A 86 -9.93 -11.10 26.42
N THR A 87 -9.85 -10.42 25.28
CA THR A 87 -8.68 -9.59 24.93
C THR A 87 -8.80 -8.15 25.43
N THR A 88 -7.71 -7.38 25.45
CA THR A 88 -7.73 -5.96 25.84
C THR A 88 -6.81 -5.11 24.97
N ASN A 89 -7.35 -4.12 24.27
CA ASN A 89 -6.56 -3.25 23.39
C ASN A 89 -5.78 -4.06 22.34
N VAL A 90 -6.52 -4.83 21.53
CA VAL A 90 -5.96 -5.59 20.40
C VAL A 90 -6.43 -4.96 19.10
N THR A 91 -5.51 -4.63 18.21
CA THR A 91 -5.81 -4.11 16.87
C THR A 91 -5.34 -5.07 15.79
N ILE A 92 -6.21 -5.41 14.86
CA ILE A 92 -5.86 -6.07 13.60
C ILE A 92 -5.99 -5.03 12.48
N ALA A 93 -4.85 -4.52 12.01
CA ALA A 93 -4.73 -3.51 10.96
C ALA A 93 -4.68 -4.17 9.57
N GLY A 94 -5.79 -4.74 9.13
CA GLY A 94 -5.94 -5.49 7.89
C GLY A 94 -5.91 -7.00 8.08
N ALA A 95 -6.85 -7.69 7.44
CA ALA A 95 -6.92 -9.15 7.44
C ALA A 95 -7.48 -9.68 6.12
N GLY A 96 -6.86 -10.72 5.56
CA GLY A 96 -7.37 -11.47 4.42
C GLY A 96 -7.55 -12.94 4.79
N LEU A 97 -8.79 -13.37 5.04
CA LEU A 97 -9.09 -14.68 5.62
C LEU A 97 -9.96 -15.49 4.66
N TYR A 98 -9.43 -16.60 4.14
CA TYR A 98 -10.02 -17.27 2.97
C TYR A 98 -10.42 -18.71 3.27
N SER A 99 -11.53 -19.13 2.68
CA SER A 99 -11.93 -20.52 2.59
C SER A 99 -12.25 -20.80 1.13
N TRP A 100 -11.44 -21.67 0.50
CA TRP A 100 -11.47 -21.89 -0.95
C TRP A 100 -12.08 -23.23 -1.36
N PHE A 101 -12.12 -24.20 -0.44
CA PHE A 101 -12.43 -25.59 -0.76
C PHE A 101 -13.35 -26.24 0.27
N ASP A 102 -14.19 -27.13 -0.23
CA ASP A 102 -14.88 -28.19 0.51
C ASP A 102 -14.27 -29.51 0.01
N ASN A 103 -13.38 -30.13 0.79
CA ASN A 103 -12.68 -31.35 0.43
C ASN A 103 -12.09 -31.32 -0.99
N TYR A 104 -11.22 -30.32 -1.25
CA TYR A 104 -10.58 -30.02 -2.53
C TYR A 104 -11.52 -29.66 -3.70
N ASN A 105 -12.80 -29.40 -3.40
CA ASN A 105 -13.78 -28.94 -4.38
C ASN A 105 -14.01 -27.42 -4.26
N GLU A 106 -13.87 -26.70 -5.38
CA GLU A 106 -14.05 -25.24 -5.47
C GLU A 106 -15.48 -24.82 -5.84
N ALA A 107 -16.42 -25.76 -5.94
CA ALA A 107 -17.74 -25.51 -6.55
C ALA A 107 -18.60 -24.43 -5.88
N CYS A 108 -18.34 -24.05 -4.62
CA CYS A 108 -19.19 -23.13 -3.87
C CYS A 108 -18.53 -21.78 -3.52
N VAL A 109 -17.43 -21.43 -4.22
CA VAL A 109 -16.77 -20.12 -4.09
C VAL A 109 -17.70 -18.96 -4.46
N ASP A 110 -18.51 -19.16 -5.49
CA ASP A 110 -19.49 -18.18 -5.96
C ASP A 110 -20.67 -17.98 -5.00
N THR A 111 -20.96 -19.01 -4.20
CA THR A 111 -22.05 -18.98 -3.22
C THR A 111 -21.61 -18.56 -1.82
N GLN A 112 -20.30 -18.35 -1.62
CA GLN A 112 -19.68 -17.89 -0.37
C GLN A 112 -20.10 -18.71 0.86
N ASN A 113 -20.04 -20.04 0.74
CA ASN A 113 -20.58 -20.95 1.76
C ASN A 113 -19.72 -22.21 1.93
N PHE A 114 -18.40 -22.08 1.87
CA PHE A 114 -17.47 -23.16 2.25
C PHE A 114 -17.38 -23.32 3.76
N GLN A 115 -17.43 -22.20 4.49
CA GLN A 115 -17.29 -22.16 5.93
C GLN A 115 -18.34 -21.24 6.53
N GLU A 116 -18.99 -21.67 7.60
CA GLU A 116 -20.03 -20.84 8.22
C GLU A 116 -19.40 -19.58 8.85
N ARG A 117 -18.25 -19.71 9.52
CA ARG A 117 -17.74 -18.66 10.43
C ARG A 117 -16.23 -18.51 10.35
N MET A 118 -15.74 -17.27 10.22
CA MET A 118 -14.32 -16.97 9.95
C MET A 118 -13.56 -16.40 11.16
N VAL A 119 -14.06 -15.32 11.76
CA VAL A 119 -13.49 -14.69 12.97
C VAL A 119 -14.44 -14.92 14.14
N TYR A 120 -13.92 -15.40 15.27
CA TYR A 120 -14.67 -15.52 16.51
C TYR A 120 -14.36 -14.37 17.45
N ASP A 121 -15.39 -13.75 18.01
CA ASP A 121 -15.30 -12.82 19.13
C ASP A 121 -16.17 -13.30 20.30
N ASP A 122 -15.57 -13.50 21.47
CA ASP A 122 -16.27 -14.01 22.64
C ASP A 122 -17.17 -12.97 23.32
N GLY A 123 -17.16 -11.71 22.85
CA GLY A 123 -17.94 -10.61 23.40
C GLY A 123 -17.45 -10.13 24.77
N ASN A 124 -16.32 -10.65 25.25
CA ASN A 124 -15.68 -10.25 26.50
C ASN A 124 -14.37 -9.47 26.24
N SER A 125 -14.11 -9.09 24.99
CA SER A 125 -12.95 -8.29 24.62
C SER A 125 -13.17 -6.80 24.92
N GLY A 126 -12.17 -6.13 25.47
CA GLY A 126 -12.20 -4.69 25.75
C GLY A 126 -11.28 -3.93 24.80
N GLY A 127 -11.84 -3.27 23.78
CA GLY A 127 -11.05 -2.55 22.77
C GLY A 127 -10.40 -3.52 21.78
N PHE A 128 -11.22 -4.35 21.14
CA PHE A 128 -10.82 -5.11 19.96
C PHE A 128 -11.20 -4.32 18.70
N PHE A 129 -10.20 -3.98 17.90
CA PHE A 129 -10.38 -3.23 16.66
C PHE A 129 -9.88 -4.05 15.48
N LEU A 130 -10.74 -4.29 14.50
CA LEU A 130 -10.39 -4.99 13.26
C LEU A 130 -10.72 -4.09 12.08
N TRP A 131 -9.68 -3.72 11.33
CA TRP A 131 -9.75 -2.83 10.19
C TRP A 131 -9.50 -3.58 8.89
N ASN A 132 -10.14 -3.17 7.80
CA ASN A 132 -9.94 -3.72 6.46
C ASN A 132 -9.96 -5.26 6.43
N LEU A 133 -11.03 -5.85 6.97
CA LEU A 133 -11.25 -7.29 6.92
C LEU A 133 -11.79 -7.67 5.54
N VAL A 134 -11.11 -8.62 4.92
CA VAL A 134 -11.52 -9.27 3.69
C VAL A 134 -11.73 -10.75 3.97
N THR A 135 -12.88 -11.29 3.56
CA THR A 135 -13.14 -12.72 3.59
C THR A 135 -13.58 -13.28 2.23
N ILE A 136 -13.26 -14.56 2.00
CA ILE A 136 -13.72 -15.33 0.85
C ILE A 136 -14.30 -16.65 1.36
N GLY A 137 -15.42 -17.09 0.78
CA GLY A 137 -16.00 -18.40 1.08
C GLY A 137 -16.71 -18.54 2.43
N SER A 138 -16.84 -17.46 3.21
CA SER A 138 -17.49 -17.50 4.53
C SER A 138 -18.92 -16.97 4.50
N VAL A 139 -19.82 -17.55 5.32
CA VAL A 139 -21.18 -17.03 5.54
C VAL A 139 -21.15 -15.85 6.52
N GLU A 140 -20.43 -16.01 7.62
CA GLU A 140 -20.20 -15.01 8.66
C GLU A 140 -18.72 -14.57 8.60
N MET A 141 -18.51 -13.26 8.41
CA MET A 141 -17.17 -12.65 8.47
C MET A 141 -16.67 -12.62 9.92
N ILE A 142 -17.57 -12.25 10.84
CA ILE A 142 -17.32 -12.18 12.28
C ILE A 142 -18.52 -12.80 12.98
N SER A 143 -18.26 -13.70 13.92
CA SER A 143 -19.25 -14.42 14.69
C SER A 143 -19.03 -14.16 16.18
N GLY A 144 -20.09 -13.75 16.87
CA GLY A 144 -20.09 -13.59 18.33
C GLY A 144 -21.36 -14.16 18.97
N PRO A 145 -21.43 -14.19 20.30
CA PRO A 145 -22.54 -14.79 21.03
C PRO A 145 -23.90 -14.12 20.75
N ASP A 146 -23.90 -12.79 20.57
CA ASP A 146 -25.14 -12.00 20.43
C ASP A 146 -25.41 -11.51 19.01
N THR A 147 -24.40 -11.45 18.13
CA THR A 147 -24.53 -10.93 16.76
C THR A 147 -23.44 -11.50 15.86
N ALA A 148 -23.79 -11.70 14.58
CA ALA A 148 -22.86 -12.07 13.52
C ALA A 148 -22.90 -11.04 12.39
N ILE A 149 -21.73 -10.73 11.82
CA ILE A 149 -21.59 -9.91 10.62
C ILE A 149 -21.50 -10.85 9.42
N THR A 150 -22.53 -10.84 8.58
CA THR A 150 -22.63 -11.75 7.43
C THR A 150 -21.87 -11.22 6.22
N ALA A 151 -21.30 -12.11 5.41
CA ALA A 151 -20.49 -11.77 4.24
C ALA A 151 -21.32 -11.22 3.08
N LYS A 152 -22.48 -11.82 2.82
CA LYS A 152 -23.30 -11.53 1.63
C LYS A 152 -23.72 -10.06 1.47
N PRO A 153 -24.14 -9.33 2.51
CA PRO A 153 -24.40 -7.89 2.41
C PRO A 153 -23.15 -7.03 2.15
N ASN A 154 -21.96 -7.57 2.44
CA ASN A 154 -20.66 -6.90 2.37
C ASN A 154 -19.83 -7.35 1.14
N THR A 155 -20.45 -8.07 0.20
CA THR A 155 -19.78 -8.59 -1.00
C THR A 155 -19.44 -7.48 -2.00
N GLN A 156 -18.19 -7.47 -2.44
CA GLN A 156 -17.71 -6.63 -3.54
C GLN A 156 -17.91 -7.37 -4.86
N THR A 157 -18.75 -6.82 -5.75
CA THR A 157 -19.19 -7.47 -7.00
C THR A 157 -18.33 -7.16 -8.23
N SER A 158 -17.16 -6.54 -8.04
CA SER A 158 -16.34 -6.00 -9.12
C SER A 158 -15.51 -7.03 -9.90
N GLY A 159 -15.50 -8.30 -9.52
CA GLY A 159 -14.81 -9.37 -10.23
C GLY A 159 -14.78 -10.69 -9.44
N HIS A 160 -14.69 -11.82 -10.16
CA HIS A 160 -14.54 -13.14 -9.56
C HIS A 160 -13.09 -13.37 -9.07
N PRO A 161 -12.86 -14.02 -7.92
CA PRO A 161 -13.86 -14.53 -6.97
C PRO A 161 -14.50 -13.41 -6.15
N PHE A 162 -15.77 -13.61 -5.78
CA PHE A 162 -16.48 -12.63 -4.95
C PHE A 162 -15.93 -12.66 -3.53
N TRP A 163 -15.49 -11.50 -3.08
CA TRP A 163 -14.87 -11.27 -1.78
C TRP A 163 -15.74 -10.31 -0.99
N SER A 164 -15.83 -10.52 0.32
CA SER A 164 -16.59 -9.65 1.22
C SER A 164 -15.63 -8.78 2.02
N ALA A 165 -15.97 -7.51 2.17
CA ALA A 165 -15.08 -6.52 2.79
C ALA A 165 -15.80 -5.72 3.87
N LEU A 166 -15.15 -5.60 5.03
CA LEU A 166 -15.58 -4.78 6.15
C LEU A 166 -14.48 -3.78 6.49
N ALA A 167 -14.81 -2.49 6.45
CA ALA A 167 -13.83 -1.43 6.69
C ALA A 167 -13.36 -1.40 8.16
N GLY A 168 -14.27 -1.60 9.11
CA GLY A 168 -13.97 -1.57 10.54
C GLY A 168 -14.98 -2.37 11.37
N TYR A 169 -14.48 -3.01 12.43
CA TYR A 169 -15.23 -3.65 13.51
C TYR A 169 -14.60 -3.24 14.84
N LEU A 170 -15.42 -2.68 15.73
CA LEU A 170 -14.97 -2.03 16.97
C LEU A 170 -15.72 -2.64 18.15
N ASP A 171 -15.23 -3.77 18.67
CA ASP A 171 -15.83 -4.46 19.82
C ASP A 171 -15.22 -4.03 21.16
N GLY A 172 -16.05 -4.01 22.20
CA GLY A 172 -15.66 -3.52 23.51
C GLY A 172 -15.32 -2.01 23.50
N ALA A 173 -15.76 -1.30 22.46
CA ALA A 173 -15.89 0.14 22.49
C ALA A 173 -17.02 0.50 23.47
N ASN A 174 -16.70 0.40 24.76
CA ASN A 174 -17.28 1.25 25.78
C ASN A 174 -16.27 2.37 26.05
N PRO A 175 -15.87 3.22 25.07
CA PRO A 175 -15.47 4.54 25.49
C PRO A 175 -16.66 5.04 26.31
N VAL A 176 -16.39 5.81 27.35
CA VAL A 176 -17.35 6.86 27.66
C VAL A 176 -17.36 7.74 26.42
N LEU A 177 -18.12 7.33 25.40
CA LEU A 177 -18.69 8.22 24.43
C LEU A 177 -19.50 9.13 25.32
N LEU A 178 -18.99 10.34 25.54
CA LEU A 178 -19.89 11.48 25.60
C LEU A 178 -20.68 11.37 24.29
N SER A 179 -21.80 10.64 24.37
CA SER A 179 -22.78 10.48 23.31
C SER A 179 -23.41 11.85 23.18
N CYS A 180 -22.71 12.71 22.46
CA CYS A 180 -23.20 13.97 22.00
C CYS A 180 -24.25 13.63 20.96
N THR A 181 -25.45 14.17 21.10
CA THR A 181 -26.42 14.09 20.02
C THR A 181 -25.87 14.86 18.82
N ASP A 182 -26.35 14.54 17.63
CA ASP A 182 -25.86 15.07 16.34
C ASP A 182 -25.95 16.61 16.26
N ASP A 183 -26.70 17.22 17.17
CA ASP A 183 -26.93 18.66 17.35
C ASP A 183 -26.30 19.26 18.62
N ASP A 184 -25.50 18.51 19.38
CA ASP A 184 -24.88 18.96 20.63
C ASP A 184 -23.65 19.84 20.37
N THR A 185 -23.84 21.17 20.48
CA THR A 185 -22.78 22.16 20.32
C THR A 185 -22.06 22.51 21.64
N SER A 186 -22.17 21.68 22.68
CA SER A 186 -21.48 21.93 23.95
C SER A 186 -19.97 21.74 23.81
N ALA A 187 -19.18 22.52 24.55
CA ALA A 187 -17.72 22.47 24.46
C ALA A 187 -17.10 21.10 24.84
N ALA A 188 -17.86 20.24 25.55
CA ALA A 188 -17.47 18.87 25.87
C ALA A 188 -17.71 17.89 24.70
N CYS A 189 -18.55 18.28 23.75
CA CYS A 189 -19.01 17.50 22.61
C CYS A 189 -18.44 17.94 21.27
N MET A 190 -17.91 19.16 21.22
CA MET A 190 -17.12 19.63 20.10
C MET A 190 -15.68 19.13 20.27
N THR A 191 -15.31 18.05 19.57
CA THR A 191 -13.90 17.70 19.40
C THR A 191 -13.26 18.79 18.55
N SER A 192 -12.51 19.70 19.20
CA SER A 192 -11.62 20.57 18.45
C SER A 192 -10.56 19.69 17.82
N SER A 193 -10.54 19.56 16.49
CA SER A 193 -9.42 18.91 15.82
C SER A 193 -8.15 19.63 16.24
N GLU A 194 -7.22 18.93 16.90
CA GLU A 194 -5.96 19.55 17.37
C GLU A 194 -5.11 20.08 16.21
N CYS A 195 -5.40 19.62 14.99
CA CYS A 195 -4.79 20.07 13.75
C CYS A 195 -5.75 20.95 12.95
N ASP A 196 -5.26 22.08 12.48
CA ASP A 196 -5.95 22.97 11.56
C ASP A 196 -5.77 22.45 10.13
N LEU A 197 -6.67 21.57 9.70
CA LEU A 197 -6.64 20.93 8.38
C LEU A 197 -6.85 21.91 7.21
N THR A 198 -7.14 23.19 7.49
CA THR A 198 -7.22 24.23 6.46
C THR A 198 -5.84 24.79 6.10
N LYS A 199 -4.83 24.56 6.95
CA LYS A 199 -3.45 24.95 6.67
C LYS A 199 -2.81 24.01 5.65
N SER A 200 -2.12 24.63 4.71
CA SER A 200 -1.26 23.96 3.74
C SER A 200 0.05 24.70 3.62
N TYR A 201 1.10 24.00 3.21
CA TYR A 201 2.43 24.56 2.99
C TYR A 201 2.82 24.33 1.53
N ALA A 202 3.52 25.30 0.94
CA ALA A 202 3.92 25.22 -0.46
C ALA A 202 5.06 24.22 -0.68
N THR A 203 5.98 24.12 0.28
CA THR A 203 7.12 23.19 0.20
C THR A 203 7.36 22.47 1.52
N MET A 204 8.06 21.33 1.45
CA MET A 204 8.51 20.61 2.65
C MET A 204 9.44 21.46 3.52
N ALA A 205 10.16 22.42 2.94
CA ALA A 205 10.99 23.35 3.69
C ALA A 205 10.13 24.32 4.51
N ASP A 206 9.05 24.86 3.92
CA ASP A 206 8.11 25.75 4.61
C ASP A 206 7.42 25.02 5.77
N LEU A 207 7.01 23.77 5.54
CA LEU A 207 6.46 22.91 6.58
C LEU A 207 7.45 22.69 7.73
N ASN A 208 8.71 22.38 7.40
CA ASN A 208 9.74 22.16 8.40
C ASN A 208 10.04 23.43 9.22
N THR A 209 10.04 24.61 8.59
CA THR A 209 10.15 25.89 9.30
C THR A 209 8.97 26.13 10.24
N ALA A 210 7.76 25.72 9.83
CA ALA A 210 6.56 25.86 10.63
C ALA A 210 6.38 24.76 11.70
N SER A 211 7.26 23.74 11.75
CA SER A 211 7.12 22.56 12.62
C SER A 211 6.89 22.87 14.10
N ALA A 212 7.48 23.96 14.61
CA ALA A 212 7.31 24.40 16.00
C ALA A 212 5.99 25.13 16.27
N SER A 213 5.21 25.46 15.23
CA SER A 213 3.97 26.25 15.34
C SER A 213 2.70 25.41 15.51
N PHE A 214 2.82 24.09 15.49
CA PHE A 214 1.71 23.15 15.61
C PHE A 214 2.12 21.88 16.38
N PRO A 215 1.16 21.11 16.92
CA PRO A 215 1.46 19.87 17.63
C PRO A 215 2.10 18.80 16.74
N ASN A 216 3.01 17.99 17.29
CA ASN A 216 3.78 16.98 16.53
C ASN A 216 2.88 15.98 15.79
N GLN A 217 1.72 15.64 16.35
CA GLN A 217 0.72 14.76 15.74
C GLN A 217 0.17 15.29 14.40
N CYS A 218 0.24 16.60 14.17
CA CYS A 218 -0.21 17.25 12.93
C CYS A 218 0.82 17.20 11.80
N MET A 219 2.08 16.85 12.11
CA MET A 219 3.16 16.82 11.13
C MET A 219 2.85 15.89 9.96
N ASN A 220 2.29 14.72 10.26
CA ASN A 220 1.94 13.70 9.28
C ASN A 220 0.87 14.20 8.29
N TYR A 221 -0.16 14.89 8.80
CA TYR A 221 -1.23 15.47 7.97
C TYR A 221 -0.70 16.56 7.05
N TYR A 222 0.08 17.50 7.59
CA TYR A 222 0.63 18.58 6.77
C TYR A 222 1.69 18.08 5.80
N ALA A 223 2.48 17.07 6.15
CA ALA A 223 3.49 16.48 5.28
C ALA A 223 2.85 15.80 4.06
N ILE A 224 1.79 15.01 4.25
CA ILE A 224 1.15 14.31 3.13
C ILE A 224 0.41 15.29 2.20
N ASP A 225 -0.24 16.33 2.73
CA ASP A 225 -0.86 17.39 1.92
C ASP A 225 0.18 18.18 1.13
N THR A 226 1.26 18.60 1.81
CA THR A 226 2.36 19.33 1.17
C THR A 226 3.01 18.50 0.07
N LEU A 227 3.24 17.21 0.30
CA LEU A 227 3.80 16.31 -0.72
C LEU A 227 2.87 16.14 -1.92
N GLY A 228 1.56 15.99 -1.68
CA GLY A 228 0.56 15.90 -2.74
C GLY A 228 0.50 17.18 -3.60
N ARG A 229 0.55 18.35 -2.96
CA ARG A 229 0.60 19.66 -3.65
C ARG A 229 1.86 19.81 -4.49
N VAL A 230 3.03 19.59 -3.90
CA VAL A 230 4.32 19.67 -4.61
C VAL A 230 4.31 18.76 -5.84
N LEU A 231 3.78 17.53 -5.71
CA LEU A 231 3.69 16.61 -6.83
C LEU A 231 2.72 17.10 -7.92
N ASN A 232 1.54 17.59 -7.54
CA ASN A 232 0.55 18.11 -8.49
C ASN A 232 1.05 19.36 -9.22
N ASP A 233 1.68 20.28 -8.49
CA ASP A 233 2.28 21.50 -9.05
C ASP A 233 3.42 21.13 -10.01
N THR A 234 4.29 20.19 -9.62
CA THR A 234 5.36 19.67 -10.50
C THR A 234 4.79 19.08 -11.80
N MET A 235 3.66 18.38 -11.72
CA MET A 235 3.00 17.83 -12.90
C MET A 235 2.34 18.89 -13.77
N ALA A 236 1.75 19.92 -13.17
CA ALA A 236 1.19 21.06 -13.89
C ALA A 236 2.29 21.87 -14.60
N ASP A 237 3.39 22.14 -13.91
CA ASP A 237 4.58 22.81 -14.45
C ASP A 237 5.20 22.01 -15.59
N TYR A 238 5.31 20.69 -15.44
CA TYR A 238 5.78 19.82 -16.52
C TYR A 238 4.85 19.88 -17.73
N SER A 239 3.53 19.82 -17.53
CA SER A 239 2.54 19.94 -18.62
C SER A 239 2.68 21.28 -19.36
N HIS A 240 2.88 22.36 -18.59
CA HIS A 240 3.11 23.69 -19.13
C HIS A 240 4.41 23.76 -19.96
N VAL A 241 5.54 23.29 -19.41
CA VAL A 241 6.85 23.29 -20.11
C VAL A 241 6.83 22.37 -21.33
N ASN A 242 6.14 21.24 -21.25
CA ASN A 242 6.05 20.28 -22.35
C ASN A 242 5.22 20.82 -23.53
N ASN A 243 4.35 21.81 -23.30
CA ASN A 243 3.56 22.44 -24.34
C ASN A 243 4.46 23.23 -25.31
N GLY A 244 4.59 22.76 -26.55
CA GLY A 244 5.47 23.39 -27.56
C GLY A 244 6.96 23.08 -27.40
N TYR A 245 7.33 22.24 -26.43
CA TYR A 245 8.73 21.87 -26.17
C TYR A 245 9.42 21.27 -27.39
N ASP A 246 8.76 20.34 -28.09
CA ASP A 246 9.38 19.56 -29.16
C ASP A 246 9.80 20.44 -30.35
N GLU A 247 9.06 21.53 -30.61
CA GLU A 247 9.38 22.51 -31.65
C GLU A 247 10.63 23.34 -31.28
N VAL A 248 10.63 23.93 -30.08
CA VAL A 248 11.75 24.74 -29.59
C VAL A 248 13.02 23.89 -29.46
N PHE A 249 12.89 22.67 -28.94
CA PHE A 249 14.01 21.73 -28.83
C PHE A 249 14.50 21.28 -30.21
N GLY A 250 13.61 21.15 -31.19
CA GLY A 250 13.97 20.94 -32.59
C GLY A 250 14.90 22.03 -33.13
N HIS A 251 14.58 23.30 -32.88
CA HIS A 251 15.47 24.42 -33.25
C HIS A 251 16.83 24.37 -32.55
N TYR A 252 16.84 24.09 -31.24
CA TYR A 252 18.07 23.92 -30.49
C TYR A 252 18.94 22.78 -31.05
N GLN A 253 18.32 21.66 -31.39
CA GLN A 253 19.01 20.51 -31.97
C GLN A 253 19.62 20.86 -33.33
N SER A 254 18.87 21.52 -34.22
CA SER A 254 19.38 21.97 -35.52
C SER A 254 20.54 22.95 -35.35
N TYR A 255 20.38 23.97 -34.52
CA TYR A 255 21.44 24.96 -34.26
C TYR A 255 22.71 24.30 -33.69
N THR A 256 22.55 23.37 -32.75
CA THR A 256 23.68 22.63 -32.16
C THR A 256 24.40 21.79 -33.22
N LYS A 257 23.65 21.09 -34.08
CA LYS A 257 24.22 20.29 -35.18
C LYS A 257 24.94 21.15 -36.23
N GLU A 258 24.43 22.34 -36.51
CA GLU A 258 25.03 23.28 -37.47
C GLU A 258 26.27 23.99 -36.91
N MET A 259 26.28 24.31 -35.61
CA MET A 259 27.37 25.05 -34.98
C MET A 259 28.58 24.17 -34.63
N ILE A 260 28.37 22.92 -34.22
CA ILE A 260 29.44 22.01 -33.79
C ILE A 260 30.55 21.85 -34.86
N PRO A 261 30.25 21.60 -36.15
CA PRO A 261 31.29 21.50 -37.17
C PRO A 261 32.16 22.76 -37.27
N SER A 262 31.55 23.95 -37.23
CA SER A 262 32.29 25.22 -37.28
C SER A 262 33.16 25.41 -36.03
N MET A 263 32.62 25.11 -34.85
CA MET A 263 33.40 25.22 -33.60
C MET A 263 34.58 24.25 -33.56
N ILE A 264 34.40 23.02 -34.05
CA ILE A 264 35.50 22.04 -34.17
C ILE A 264 36.53 22.55 -35.16
N GLN A 265 36.12 23.10 -36.31
CA GLN A 265 37.04 23.65 -37.32
C GLN A 265 37.83 24.86 -36.79
N ASP A 266 37.17 25.77 -36.08
CA ASP A 266 37.83 26.94 -35.48
C ASP A 266 38.78 26.52 -34.35
N TYR A 267 38.37 25.56 -33.53
CA TYR A 267 39.20 25.01 -32.45
C TYR A 267 40.42 24.25 -32.99
N MET A 268 40.26 23.53 -34.09
CA MET A 268 41.29 22.74 -34.77
C MET A 268 41.96 23.49 -35.93
N ALA A 269 41.79 24.82 -36.02
CA ALA A 269 42.25 25.58 -37.17
C ALA A 269 43.76 25.37 -37.42
N PRO A 270 44.19 25.19 -38.69
CA PRO A 270 45.59 25.00 -39.01
C PRO A 270 46.41 26.26 -38.70
N SER A 271 47.71 26.09 -38.46
CA SER A 271 48.61 27.23 -38.31
C SER A 271 48.70 28.03 -39.62
N THR A 272 48.73 29.35 -39.48
CA THR A 272 48.88 30.28 -40.61
C THR A 272 50.08 31.20 -40.36
N SER A 273 50.53 31.92 -41.38
CA SER A 273 51.60 32.92 -41.23
C SER A 273 51.28 34.03 -40.22
N SER A 274 50.00 34.27 -39.94
CA SER A 274 49.52 35.28 -38.99
C SER A 274 49.11 34.70 -37.63
N ASN A 275 48.93 33.38 -37.54
CA ASN A 275 48.71 32.65 -36.30
C ASN A 275 49.47 31.31 -36.35
N VAL A 276 50.74 31.35 -35.93
CA VAL A 276 51.66 30.21 -36.01
C VAL A 276 51.29 29.04 -35.08
N GLN A 277 50.43 29.29 -34.09
CA GLN A 277 49.97 28.26 -33.15
C GLN A 277 48.68 27.57 -33.62
N GLY A 278 48.00 28.08 -34.65
CA GLY A 278 46.72 27.56 -35.11
C GLY A 278 45.58 27.81 -34.11
N GLY A 279 44.50 27.03 -34.22
CA GLY A 279 43.41 27.01 -33.26
C GLY A 279 43.86 26.47 -31.89
N PRO A 280 43.16 26.78 -30.79
CA PRO A 280 43.55 26.36 -29.44
C PRO A 280 43.71 24.85 -29.26
N GLY A 281 43.04 24.03 -30.07
CA GLY A 281 43.13 22.57 -30.06
C GLY A 281 44.36 22.03 -30.77
N SER A 282 44.91 22.76 -31.73
CA SER A 282 46.02 22.31 -32.59
C SER A 282 47.30 22.00 -31.82
N GLN A 283 47.50 22.59 -30.63
CA GLN A 283 48.64 22.32 -29.77
C GLN A 283 48.67 20.89 -29.19
N PHE A 284 47.55 20.17 -29.21
CA PHE A 284 47.43 18.81 -28.65
C PHE A 284 47.64 17.71 -29.69
N PHE A 285 47.89 18.06 -30.97
CA PHE A 285 48.01 17.10 -32.07
C PHE A 285 49.27 17.33 -32.89
N ASP A 286 49.84 16.24 -33.41
CA ASP A 286 51.07 16.27 -34.19
C ASP A 286 50.80 16.73 -35.63
N CYS A 287 51.48 17.78 -36.05
CA CYS A 287 51.46 18.28 -37.43
C CYS A 287 52.45 17.48 -38.29
N THR A 288 51.97 16.86 -39.37
CA THR A 288 52.80 16.10 -40.32
C THR A 288 52.63 16.64 -41.74
N VAL A 289 53.62 16.39 -42.59
CA VAL A 289 53.59 16.80 -43.99
C VAL A 289 52.91 15.72 -44.83
N VAL A 290 51.78 16.06 -45.45
CA VAL A 290 51.04 15.17 -46.36
C VAL A 290 51.03 15.79 -47.75
N GLY A 291 51.97 15.37 -48.61
CA GLY A 291 52.18 16.00 -49.92
C GLY A 291 52.99 17.29 -49.81
N TYR A 292 52.43 18.41 -50.33
CA TYR A 292 53.00 19.76 -50.17
C TYR A 292 52.33 20.59 -49.05
N ASP A 293 51.36 20.01 -48.34
CA ASP A 293 50.59 20.68 -47.28
C ASP A 293 50.97 20.18 -45.87
N TYR A 294 50.89 21.08 -44.89
CA TYR A 294 50.99 20.75 -43.46
C TYR A 294 49.59 20.37 -42.93
N LYS A 295 49.44 19.17 -42.36
CA LYS A 295 48.17 18.69 -41.80
C LYS A 295 48.36 18.01 -40.44
N ASN A 296 47.47 18.29 -39.51
CA ASN A 296 47.41 17.57 -38.23
C ASN A 296 46.88 16.14 -38.47
N VAL A 297 47.51 15.15 -37.84
CA VAL A 297 47.09 13.73 -37.94
C VAL A 297 46.29 13.36 -36.70
N ASN A 298 45.25 12.54 -36.86
CA ASN A 298 44.33 12.12 -35.79
C ASN A 298 43.57 13.28 -35.13
N GLU A 299 43.30 14.35 -35.88
CA GLU A 299 42.47 15.44 -35.39
C GLU A 299 41.00 15.01 -35.20
N PRO A 300 40.30 15.52 -34.18
CA PRO A 300 38.89 15.24 -33.98
C PRO A 300 38.11 15.81 -35.16
N GLN A 301 37.44 14.94 -35.90
CA GLN A 301 36.50 15.33 -36.95
C GLN A 301 35.09 15.39 -36.38
N ALA A 302 34.28 16.31 -36.90
CA ALA A 302 32.86 16.30 -36.61
C ALA A 302 32.26 14.94 -36.99
N ALA A 303 31.55 14.31 -36.05
CA ALA A 303 30.86 13.06 -36.34
C ALA A 303 29.81 13.27 -37.45
N SER A 304 29.69 12.32 -38.37
CA SER A 304 28.68 12.37 -39.43
C SER A 304 27.24 12.29 -38.90
N ASN A 305 27.08 11.80 -37.66
CA ASN A 305 25.80 11.75 -36.96
C ASN A 305 25.98 12.23 -35.51
N ILE A 306 25.62 13.48 -35.25
CA ILE A 306 25.64 14.07 -33.90
C ILE A 306 24.28 13.81 -33.25
N ASN A 307 24.27 12.99 -32.20
CA ASN A 307 23.09 12.79 -31.36
C ASN A 307 23.06 13.87 -30.27
N VAL A 308 21.96 14.62 -30.19
CA VAL A 308 21.69 15.58 -29.11
C VAL A 308 20.63 14.96 -28.21
N PRO A 309 20.99 14.44 -27.02
CA PRO A 309 20.05 13.77 -26.12
C PRO A 309 18.90 14.69 -25.72
N ASN A 310 17.68 14.18 -25.75
CA ASN A 310 16.50 14.92 -25.35
C ASN A 310 16.23 14.73 -23.84
N PRO A 311 16.31 15.78 -23.00
CA PRO A 311 15.97 15.70 -21.58
C PRO A 311 14.56 15.15 -21.29
N LYS A 312 13.61 15.36 -22.21
CA LYS A 312 12.24 14.84 -22.11
C LYS A 312 12.20 13.32 -22.02
N ASP A 313 13.13 12.60 -22.65
CA ASP A 313 13.16 11.14 -22.65
C ASP A 313 13.28 10.55 -21.24
N THR A 314 14.06 11.20 -20.38
CA THR A 314 14.22 10.79 -18.98
C THR A 314 12.93 11.03 -18.21
N ILE A 315 12.29 12.17 -18.40
CA ILE A 315 11.05 12.53 -17.69
C ILE A 315 9.89 11.63 -18.13
N SER A 316 9.77 11.33 -19.43
CA SER A 316 8.75 10.43 -19.96
C SER A 316 8.84 9.02 -19.38
N LYS A 317 10.05 8.53 -19.07
CA LYS A 317 10.25 7.23 -18.39
C LYS A 317 9.81 7.26 -16.93
N SER A 318 9.86 8.42 -16.28
CA SER A 318 9.46 8.60 -14.88
C SER A 318 7.96 8.88 -14.71
N LEU A 319 7.27 9.36 -15.75
CA LEU A 319 5.87 9.77 -15.69
C LEU A 319 4.90 8.70 -15.15
N PRO A 320 5.01 7.41 -15.54
CA PRO A 320 4.16 6.37 -14.97
C PRO A 320 4.34 6.21 -13.46
N ALA A 321 5.57 6.33 -12.95
CA ALA A 321 5.86 6.24 -11.52
C ALA A 321 5.30 7.44 -10.75
N LEU A 322 5.28 8.63 -11.36
CA LEU A 322 4.67 9.84 -10.77
C LEU A 322 3.15 9.71 -10.63
N ASN A 323 2.46 9.13 -11.62
CA ASN A 323 1.03 8.84 -11.54
C ASN A 323 0.72 7.83 -10.43
N THR A 324 1.52 6.76 -10.31
CA THR A 324 1.41 5.80 -9.21
C THR A 324 1.64 6.47 -7.85
N LEU A 325 2.57 7.41 -7.78
CA LEU A 325 2.85 8.17 -6.57
C LEU A 325 1.67 9.08 -6.17
N GLN A 326 1.00 9.74 -7.12
CA GLN A 326 -0.22 10.51 -6.84
C GLN A 326 -1.31 9.63 -6.21
N ASN A 327 -1.57 8.46 -6.80
CA ASN A 327 -2.56 7.53 -6.27
C ASN A 327 -2.19 7.03 -4.87
N THR A 328 -0.90 6.77 -4.64
CA THR A 328 -0.39 6.35 -3.34
C THR A 328 -0.55 7.45 -2.28
N ILE A 329 -0.23 8.69 -2.62
CA ILE A 329 -0.40 9.84 -1.71
C ILE A 329 -1.86 10.04 -1.37
N LEU A 330 -2.77 9.95 -2.35
CA LEU A 330 -4.21 10.06 -2.12
C LEU A 330 -4.72 8.94 -1.20
N ALA A 331 -4.25 7.70 -1.40
CA ALA A 331 -4.57 6.59 -0.50
C ALA A 331 -4.08 6.86 0.93
N ARG A 332 -2.87 7.40 1.11
CA ARG A 332 -2.35 7.77 2.45
C ARG A 332 -3.04 8.97 3.08
N GLN A 333 -3.55 9.91 2.27
CA GLN A 333 -4.41 10.98 2.76
C GLN A 333 -5.72 10.41 3.31
N LEU A 334 -6.35 9.47 2.60
CA LEU A 334 -7.53 8.76 3.08
C LEU A 334 -7.23 7.99 4.36
N ASP A 335 -6.14 7.23 4.41
CA ASP A 335 -5.72 6.52 5.63
C ASP A 335 -5.58 7.48 6.84
N LEU A 336 -5.08 8.69 6.60
CA LEU A 336 -4.98 9.74 7.61
C LEU A 336 -6.34 10.29 8.05
N TYR A 337 -7.23 10.58 7.10
CA TYR A 337 -8.58 11.06 7.39
C TYR A 337 -9.40 10.03 8.17
N TYR A 338 -9.19 8.74 7.91
CA TYR A 338 -9.80 7.62 8.63
C TYR A 338 -9.05 7.24 9.91
N GLY A 339 -8.08 8.04 10.37
CA GLY A 339 -7.38 7.82 11.63
C GLY A 339 -6.47 6.58 11.68
N ILE A 340 -6.22 5.93 10.54
CA ILE A 340 -5.48 4.67 10.41
C ILE A 340 -3.99 4.86 10.77
N TRP A 341 -3.43 6.06 10.54
CA TRP A 341 -1.98 6.26 10.60
C TRP A 341 -1.41 6.58 11.99
N ASN A 342 -2.20 7.20 12.88
CA ASN A 342 -1.73 7.62 14.21
C ASN A 342 -2.13 6.67 15.35
N GLY A 343 -2.85 5.58 15.05
CA GLY A 343 -3.38 4.67 16.07
C GLY A 343 -4.41 5.38 16.95
N SER A 344 -5.70 5.20 16.62
CA SER A 344 -6.83 5.70 17.41
C SER A 344 -6.70 7.18 17.82
N LEU A 345 -6.97 8.09 16.89
CA LEU A 345 -7.87 9.15 17.28
C LEU A 345 -9.25 8.51 17.30
N VAL A 346 -9.86 8.47 18.49
CA VAL A 346 -11.20 7.94 18.72
C VAL A 346 -12.12 8.54 17.66
N ASP A 347 -12.58 7.71 16.73
CA ASP A 347 -13.47 8.15 15.68
C ASP A 347 -14.85 8.40 16.31
N LEU A 348 -15.41 9.59 16.07
CA LEU A 348 -16.78 9.93 16.39
C LEU A 348 -17.66 9.34 15.28
N ILE A 349 -18.50 8.36 15.64
CA ILE A 349 -19.63 7.93 14.80
C ILE A 349 -20.65 9.05 14.72
#